data_AF-A0A1G4VZP4-F1
#
_entry.id   AF-A0A1G4VZP4-F1
#
_cell.length_a   1.000
_cell.length_b   1.000
_cell.length_c   1.000
_cell.angle_alpha   90.00
_cell.angle_beta   90.00
_cell.angle_gamma   90.00
#
_symmetry.space_group_name_H-M   'P 1'
#
loop_
_entity.id
_entity.type
_entity.pdbx_description
1 polymer ?
#
loop_
_entity_poly.entity_id
_entity_poly.type
_entity_poly.pdbx_seq_one_letter_code
_entity_poly.pdbx_strand_id
1 'polypeptide(L)'
;MNLFRKFFGAASEGSHDDKEGELSPYHPEPQMPIDELFTFNFKKNGGKFLYCENLNEVHDNFESILEENDWFEKEVMCLEPKLFSLLDENKLNYTNPKNPTFLLASCENLIADEGSILFSSNQIRQNKPNDLPSHIVILATTSQIIGNKSDGLREIKKRYDKEYPTNITTFKYFEKAKEEDFLQYGSCPKNLYLLLLEDL
;
A
#
# COMPACT_ATOMS: atom_id res chain seq x y z
N MET A 1 24.88 17.01 13.81
CA MET A 1 24.96 18.04 12.75
C MET A 1 23.58 18.16 12.12
N ASN A 2 23.05 19.38 12.04
CA ASN A 2 21.64 19.68 11.78
C ASN A 2 21.32 19.67 10.28
N LEU A 3 20.36 18.85 9.83
CA LEU A 3 20.04 18.66 8.40
C LEU A 3 18.52 18.60 8.09
N PHE A 4 17.69 19.33 8.86
CA PHE A 4 16.25 19.44 8.57
C PHE A 4 15.78 20.90 8.55
N ARG A 5 16.24 21.69 7.57
CA ARG A 5 15.79 23.08 7.42
C ARG A 5 15.38 23.49 6.01
N LYS A 6 14.89 22.55 5.19
CA LYS A 6 14.51 22.86 3.80
C LYS A 6 13.11 22.42 3.33
N PHE A 7 12.19 22.15 4.26
CA PHE A 7 10.78 21.85 3.94
C PHE A 7 9.75 22.90 4.39
N PHE A 8 10.18 24.07 4.89
CA PHE A 8 9.26 25.18 5.15
C PHE A 8 9.36 26.20 4.01
N GLY A 9 8.44 26.05 3.04
CA GLY A 9 8.15 27.09 2.06
C GLY A 9 7.63 28.33 2.79
N ALA A 10 8.37 29.43 2.64
CA ALA A 10 8.02 30.73 3.17
C ALA A 10 6.71 31.20 2.51
N ALA A 11 5.76 31.62 3.33
CA ALA A 11 4.62 32.41 2.89
C ALA A 11 5.14 33.73 2.31
N SER A 12 4.97 33.91 0.99
CA SER A 12 5.05 35.22 0.37
C SER A 12 3.68 35.88 0.47
N GLU A 13 3.60 36.95 1.26
CA GLU A 13 2.49 37.90 1.25
C GLU A 13 2.27 38.44 -0.17
N GLY A 14 1.07 38.27 -0.70
CA GLY A 14 0.64 38.78 -1.99
C GLY A 14 -0.87 38.96 -2.02
N SER A 15 -1.29 40.19 -1.68
CA SER A 15 -2.57 40.86 -2.04
C SER A 15 -3.85 40.02 -2.14
N HIS A 16 -4.75 40.22 -1.17
CA HIS A 16 -6.19 40.05 -1.33
C HIS A 16 -6.67 40.75 -2.61
N ASP A 17 -7.14 39.96 -3.58
CA ASP A 17 -8.06 40.42 -4.62
C ASP A 17 -9.30 39.52 -4.49
N ASP A 18 -10.25 39.97 -3.67
CA ASP A 18 -11.54 39.32 -3.47
C ASP A 18 -12.34 39.43 -4.78
N LYS A 19 -12.26 38.38 -5.59
CA LYS A 19 -13.27 38.06 -6.60
C LYS A 19 -13.86 36.71 -6.27
N GLU A 20 -14.77 36.71 -5.30
CA GLU A 20 -15.78 35.68 -5.16
C GLU A 20 -16.65 35.68 -6.43
N GLY A 21 -16.20 34.95 -7.44
CA GLY A 21 -17.09 34.48 -8.49
C GLY A 21 -17.97 33.41 -7.89
N GLU A 22 -19.27 33.68 -7.79
CA GLU A 22 -20.29 32.69 -7.42
C GLU A 22 -20.11 31.43 -8.29
N LEU A 23 -19.51 30.38 -7.71
CA LEU A 23 -19.41 29.08 -8.37
C LEU A 23 -20.84 28.53 -8.48
N SER A 24 -21.29 28.35 -9.73
CA SER A 24 -22.58 27.73 -10.04
C SER A 24 -22.78 26.43 -9.25
N PRO A 25 -23.97 26.14 -8.69
CA PRO A 25 -24.26 24.88 -7.99
C PRO A 25 -24.16 23.63 -8.90
N TYR A 26 -23.87 23.81 -10.18
CA TYR A 26 -23.59 22.76 -11.16
C TYR A 26 -22.10 22.59 -11.47
N HIS A 27 -21.22 23.32 -10.79
CA HIS A 27 -19.79 23.06 -10.91
C HIS A 27 -19.50 21.75 -10.18
N PRO A 28 -19.04 20.69 -10.88
CA PRO A 28 -18.57 19.50 -10.17
C PRO A 28 -17.46 19.96 -9.23
N GLU A 29 -17.57 19.58 -7.95
CA GLU A 29 -16.46 19.75 -7.01
C GLU A 29 -15.22 19.12 -7.65
N PRO A 30 -14.04 19.77 -7.57
CA PRO A 30 -12.82 19.20 -8.11
C PRO A 30 -12.60 17.85 -7.44
N GLN A 31 -12.87 16.77 -8.18
CA GLN A 31 -12.65 15.41 -7.70
C GLN A 31 -11.14 15.23 -7.60
N MET A 32 -10.67 14.99 -6.37
CA MET A 32 -9.29 14.63 -6.11
C MET A 32 -8.87 13.49 -7.05
N PRO A 33 -7.70 13.58 -7.71
CA PRO A 33 -7.16 12.47 -8.51
C PRO A 33 -7.15 11.17 -7.71
N ILE A 34 -7.42 10.05 -8.38
CA ILE A 34 -7.61 8.76 -7.71
C ILE A 34 -6.39 8.32 -6.90
N ASP A 35 -5.19 8.68 -7.38
CA ASP A 35 -3.92 8.36 -6.74
C ASP A 35 -3.70 9.18 -5.47
N GLU A 36 -4.11 10.46 -5.50
CA GLU A 36 -4.10 11.34 -4.33
C GLU A 36 -5.12 10.87 -3.29
N LEU A 37 -6.32 10.48 -3.73
CA LEU A 37 -7.37 9.95 -2.86
C LEU A 37 -6.91 8.68 -2.16
N PHE A 38 -6.33 7.74 -2.92
CA PHE A 38 -5.75 6.52 -2.36
C PHE A 38 -4.68 6.85 -1.34
N THR A 39 -3.71 7.70 -1.71
CA THR A 39 -2.58 8.06 -0.87
C THR A 39 -3.02 8.71 0.44
N PHE A 40 -3.99 9.62 0.38
CA PHE A 40 -4.57 10.27 1.55
C PHE A 40 -5.21 9.26 2.50
N ASN A 41 -6.08 8.39 1.98
CA ASN A 41 -6.79 7.40 2.80
C ASN A 41 -5.86 6.30 3.32
N PHE A 42 -4.89 5.86 2.51
CA PHE A 42 -3.92 4.83 2.89
C PHE A 42 -3.03 5.30 4.05
N LYS A 43 -2.53 6.54 3.98
CA LYS A 43 -1.81 7.19 5.10
C LYS A 43 -2.70 7.36 6.33
N LYS A 44 -3.95 7.77 6.15
CA LYS A 44 -4.93 7.91 7.25
C LYS A 44 -5.16 6.58 7.97
N ASN A 45 -5.04 5.45 7.27
CA ASN A 45 -5.15 4.13 7.87
C ASN A 45 -3.84 3.61 8.53
N GLY A 46 -2.79 4.42 8.57
CA GLY A 46 -1.49 4.06 9.15
C GLY A 46 -0.52 3.38 8.18
N GLY A 47 -0.84 3.35 6.88
CA GLY A 47 0.02 2.77 5.86
C GLY A 47 1.23 3.66 5.57
N LYS A 48 2.40 3.05 5.39
CA LYS A 48 3.61 3.73 4.92
C LYS A 48 3.78 3.44 3.43
N PHE A 49 3.88 4.45 2.58
CA PHE A 49 4.13 4.24 1.15
C PHE A 49 5.41 4.95 0.70
N LEU A 50 6.08 4.35 -0.27
CA LEU A 50 7.27 4.85 -0.96
C LEU A 50 6.96 4.78 -2.45
N TYR A 51 6.98 5.94 -3.11
CA TYR A 51 6.82 6.03 -4.55
C TYR A 51 8.16 5.72 -5.23
N CYS A 52 8.12 4.92 -6.30
CA CYS A 52 9.29 4.50 -7.06
C CYS A 52 9.05 4.80 -8.53
N GLU A 53 9.90 5.63 -9.15
CA GLU A 53 9.79 5.95 -10.58
C GLU A 53 10.25 4.79 -11.47
N ASN A 54 11.03 3.86 -10.92
CA ASN A 54 11.62 2.74 -11.64
C ASN A 54 11.98 1.59 -10.71
N LEU A 55 12.37 0.44 -11.29
CA LEU A 55 12.72 -0.74 -10.52
C LEU A 55 13.94 -0.52 -9.61
N ASN A 56 14.94 0.28 -10.00
CA ASN A 56 16.12 0.51 -9.13
C ASN A 56 15.69 1.15 -7.80
N GLU A 57 14.78 2.13 -7.85
CA GLU A 57 14.21 2.71 -6.64
C GLU A 57 13.40 1.71 -5.82
N VAL A 58 12.76 0.72 -6.45
CA VAL A 58 12.12 -0.38 -5.71
C VAL A 58 13.17 -1.17 -4.92
N HIS A 59 14.32 -1.48 -5.53
CA HIS A 59 15.42 -2.17 -4.86
C HIS A 59 15.99 -1.33 -3.70
N ASP A 60 16.31 -0.07 -3.95
CA ASP A 60 16.89 0.85 -2.95
C ASP A 60 15.95 1.07 -1.76
N ASN A 61 14.65 1.28 -2.03
CA ASN A 61 13.64 1.46 -0.99
C ASN A 61 13.37 0.17 -0.23
N PHE A 62 13.39 -0.99 -0.89
CA PHE A 62 13.27 -2.27 -0.21
C PHE A 62 14.45 -2.52 0.73
N GLU A 63 15.69 -2.28 0.27
CA GLU A 63 16.90 -2.37 1.10
C GLU A 63 16.81 -1.44 2.32
N SER A 64 16.35 -0.20 2.11
CA SER A 64 16.15 0.78 3.19
C SER A 64 15.13 0.29 4.24
N ILE A 65 14.05 -0.37 3.82
CA ILE A 65 13.08 -0.99 4.75
C ILE A 65 13.75 -2.10 5.55
N LEU A 66 14.56 -2.95 4.91
CA LEU A 66 15.27 -4.03 5.60
C LEU A 66 16.25 -3.48 6.63
N GLU A 67 16.98 -2.41 6.31
CA GLU A 67 17.93 -1.75 7.21
C GLU A 67 17.22 -1.10 8.40
N GLU A 68 16.16 -0.30 8.16
CA GLU A 68 15.41 0.39 9.21
C GLU A 68 14.87 -0.58 10.28
N ASN A 69 14.50 -1.79 9.86
CA ASN A 69 13.83 -2.77 10.73
C ASN A 69 14.72 -3.95 11.18
N ASP A 70 16.02 -3.96 10.82
CA ASP A 70 16.97 -5.05 11.12
C ASP A 70 16.50 -6.43 10.59
N TRP A 71 16.15 -6.49 9.30
CA TRP A 71 15.53 -7.68 8.67
C TRP A 71 16.45 -8.55 7.80
N PHE A 72 17.68 -8.13 7.49
CA PHE A 72 18.58 -8.86 6.57
C PHE A 72 18.87 -10.32 6.98
N GLU A 73 18.85 -10.64 8.27
CA GLU A 73 19.09 -12.00 8.77
C GLU A 73 17.80 -12.75 9.16
N LYS A 74 16.63 -12.22 8.80
CA LYS A 74 15.33 -12.78 9.20
C LYS A 74 14.73 -13.67 8.12
N GLU A 75 13.83 -14.55 8.56
CA GLU A 75 12.99 -15.32 7.65
C GLU A 75 11.87 -14.45 7.10
N VAL A 76 11.54 -14.62 5.82
CA VAL A 76 10.47 -13.90 5.11
C VAL A 76 9.45 -14.88 4.55
N MET A 77 8.18 -14.52 4.62
CA MET A 77 7.12 -15.23 3.92
C MET A 77 6.97 -14.61 2.53
N CYS A 78 7.10 -15.41 1.47
CA CYS A 78 6.82 -14.98 0.10
C CYS A 78 6.24 -16.16 -0.68
N LEU A 79 5.05 -15.98 -1.26
CA LEU A 79 4.32 -17.05 -1.95
C LEU A 79 4.35 -16.89 -3.47
N GLU A 80 4.94 -15.81 -3.96
CA GLU A 80 4.92 -15.40 -5.37
C GLU A 80 6.34 -15.46 -5.97
N PRO A 81 6.62 -16.41 -6.89
CA PRO A 81 7.96 -16.59 -7.45
C PRO A 81 8.52 -15.34 -8.14
N LYS A 82 7.67 -14.48 -8.69
CA LYS A 82 8.07 -13.22 -9.34
C LYS A 82 8.80 -12.24 -8.41
N LEU A 83 8.67 -12.41 -7.09
CA LEU A 83 9.30 -11.55 -6.08
C LEU A 83 10.57 -12.16 -5.49
N PHE A 84 10.95 -13.38 -5.89
CA PHE A 84 12.11 -14.07 -5.31
C PHE A 84 13.42 -13.37 -5.64
N SER A 85 13.55 -12.73 -6.80
CA SER A 85 14.76 -11.98 -7.16
C SER A 85 15.11 -10.91 -6.12
N LEU A 86 14.10 -10.18 -5.63
CA LEU A 86 14.27 -9.14 -4.61
C LEU A 86 14.77 -9.73 -3.28
N LEU A 87 14.38 -10.97 -2.97
CA LEU A 87 14.82 -11.68 -1.77
C LEU A 87 16.23 -12.25 -1.92
N ASP A 88 16.54 -12.81 -3.08
CA ASP A 88 17.83 -13.41 -3.40
C ASP A 88 18.96 -12.37 -3.41
N GLU A 89 18.71 -11.20 -4.01
CA GLU A 89 19.64 -10.06 -4.02
C GLU A 89 19.99 -9.59 -2.61
N ASN A 90 19.01 -9.60 -1.71
CA ASN A 90 19.15 -9.22 -0.31
C ASN A 90 19.51 -10.39 0.63
N LYS A 91 19.76 -11.59 0.07
CA LYS A 91 20.13 -12.82 0.79
C LYS A 91 19.15 -13.24 1.90
N LEU A 92 17.86 -12.94 1.72
CA LEU A 92 16.81 -13.27 2.68
C LEU A 92 16.41 -14.75 2.59
N ASN A 93 16.19 -15.40 3.74
CA ASN A 93 15.73 -16.79 3.74
C ASN A 93 14.19 -16.87 3.63
N TYR A 94 13.71 -17.40 2.51
CA TYR A 94 12.28 -17.61 2.24
C TYR A 94 11.90 -19.08 1.99
N THR A 95 12.85 -20.01 2.11
CA THR A 95 12.60 -21.44 1.88
C THR A 95 12.06 -22.09 3.14
N ASN A 96 10.77 -22.41 3.14
CA ASN A 96 10.06 -23.04 4.26
C ASN A 96 10.26 -22.30 5.61
N PRO A 97 9.91 -21.00 5.68
CA PRO A 97 10.09 -20.20 6.87
C PRO A 97 9.25 -20.76 8.02
N LYS A 98 9.83 -20.85 9.22
CA LYS A 98 9.13 -21.33 10.42
C LYS A 98 8.47 -20.19 11.17
N ASN A 99 9.17 -19.06 11.29
CA ASN A 99 8.71 -17.87 11.99
C ASN A 99 9.03 -16.62 11.15
N PRO A 100 8.33 -16.43 10.01
CA PRO A 100 8.59 -15.30 9.14
C PRO A 100 8.32 -13.96 9.85
N THR A 101 9.26 -13.03 9.73
CA THR A 101 9.18 -11.69 10.36
C THR A 101 8.24 -10.76 9.59
N PHE A 102 8.24 -10.87 8.26
CA PHE A 102 7.36 -10.09 7.40
C PHE A 102 6.89 -10.92 6.19
N LEU A 103 5.81 -10.47 5.55
CA LEU A 103 5.33 -10.96 4.27
C LEU A 103 5.81 -10.02 3.16
N LEU A 104 6.43 -10.56 2.12
CA LEU A 104 6.60 -9.87 0.84
C LEU A 104 5.56 -10.42 -0.15
N ALA A 105 4.73 -9.56 -0.70
CA ALA A 105 3.71 -9.92 -1.67
C ALA A 105 3.41 -8.77 -2.63
N SER A 106 2.68 -9.07 -3.70
CA SER A 106 1.97 -8.09 -4.50
C SER A 106 0.51 -7.95 -4.04
N CYS A 107 -0.31 -7.24 -4.79
CA CYS A 107 -1.76 -7.18 -4.57
C CYS A 107 -2.53 -7.33 -5.88
N GLU A 108 -3.86 -7.53 -5.79
CA GLU A 108 -4.72 -7.43 -6.96
C GLU A 108 -4.94 -5.97 -7.33
N ASN A 109 -5.35 -5.15 -6.35
CA ASN A 109 -5.72 -3.76 -6.52
C ASN A 109 -5.46 -2.92 -5.25
N LEU A 110 -5.29 -1.62 -5.45
CA LEU A 110 -5.25 -0.58 -4.44
C LEU A 110 -6.58 0.20 -4.48
N ILE A 111 -7.31 0.23 -3.36
CA ILE A 111 -8.68 0.76 -3.30
C ILE A 111 -8.65 2.20 -2.78
N ALA A 112 -8.96 3.18 -3.62
CA ALA A 112 -8.78 4.59 -3.34
C ALA A 112 -9.74 5.15 -2.28
N ASP A 113 -11.04 4.86 -2.39
CA ASP A 113 -12.07 5.37 -1.47
C ASP A 113 -11.85 4.94 -0.01
N GLU A 114 -11.33 3.74 0.20
CA GLU A 114 -11.06 3.17 1.51
C GLU A 114 -9.60 3.32 1.96
N GLY A 115 -8.65 3.55 1.04
CA GLY A 115 -7.22 3.48 1.32
C GLY A 115 -6.77 2.07 1.71
N SER A 116 -7.32 1.05 1.05
CA SER A 116 -7.17 -0.35 1.42
C SER A 116 -6.51 -1.17 0.31
N ILE A 117 -5.95 -2.33 0.64
CA ILE A 117 -5.26 -3.22 -0.32
C ILE A 117 -6.09 -4.48 -0.52
N LEU A 118 -6.40 -4.79 -1.78
CA LEU A 118 -7.15 -5.98 -2.17
C LEU A 118 -6.18 -7.14 -2.49
N PHE A 119 -6.34 -8.24 -1.76
CA PHE A 119 -5.61 -9.49 -1.96
C PHE A 119 -6.54 -10.58 -2.44
N SER A 120 -5.96 -11.58 -3.08
CA SER A 120 -6.62 -12.83 -3.40
C SER A 120 -5.83 -14.03 -2.88
N SER A 121 -6.38 -15.23 -3.06
CA SER A 121 -5.66 -16.47 -2.76
C SER A 121 -4.35 -16.64 -3.55
N ASN A 122 -4.11 -15.84 -4.59
CA ASN A 122 -2.86 -15.89 -5.35
C ASN A 122 -1.70 -15.28 -4.55
N GLN A 123 -1.96 -14.23 -3.76
CA GLN A 123 -0.93 -13.57 -2.96
C GLN A 123 -0.79 -14.19 -1.56
N ILE A 124 -1.91 -14.54 -0.91
CA ILE A 124 -1.91 -14.98 0.50
C ILE A 124 -2.43 -16.42 0.72
N ARG A 125 -2.80 -17.15 -0.35
CA ARG A 125 -3.39 -18.49 -0.28
C ARG A 125 -4.61 -18.54 0.65
N GLN A 126 -4.61 -19.45 1.62
CA GLN A 126 -5.69 -19.62 2.60
C GLN A 126 -5.36 -19.00 3.96
N ASN A 127 -4.26 -18.25 4.06
CA ASN A 127 -3.86 -17.62 5.32
C ASN A 127 -4.85 -16.53 5.68
N LYS A 128 -5.37 -16.55 6.90
CA LYS A 128 -6.19 -15.46 7.42
C LYS A 128 -5.28 -14.30 7.81
N PRO A 129 -5.81 -13.06 7.94
CA PRO A 129 -5.01 -11.92 8.41
C PRO A 129 -4.23 -12.21 9.69
N ASN A 130 -4.80 -12.95 10.64
CA ASN A 130 -4.14 -13.32 11.90
C ASN A 130 -2.97 -14.29 11.72
N ASP A 131 -2.98 -15.11 10.67
CA ASP A 131 -1.94 -16.12 10.41
C ASP A 131 -0.74 -15.51 9.66
N LEU A 132 -0.92 -14.33 9.08
CA LEU A 132 0.16 -13.62 8.40
C LEU A 132 1.10 -12.93 9.41
N PRO A 133 2.38 -12.71 9.04
CA PRO A 133 3.29 -11.88 9.83
C PRO A 133 2.70 -10.52 10.21
N SER A 134 3.20 -9.92 11.30
CA SER A 134 2.77 -8.59 11.76
C SER A 134 3.19 -7.46 10.81
N HIS A 135 4.24 -7.69 10.03
CA HIS A 135 4.78 -6.75 9.05
C HIS A 135 4.52 -7.25 7.64
N ILE A 136 4.15 -6.35 6.73
CA ILE A 136 3.86 -6.67 5.34
C ILE A 136 4.53 -5.62 4.46
N VAL A 137 5.23 -6.05 3.43
CA VAL A 137 5.76 -5.21 2.36
C VAL A 137 5.04 -5.59 1.08
N ILE A 138 4.35 -4.63 0.47
CA ILE A 138 3.61 -4.82 -0.78
C ILE A 138 4.32 -4.09 -1.91
N LEU A 139 4.57 -4.79 -3.00
CA LEU A 139 4.95 -4.20 -4.28
C LEU A 139 3.72 -4.12 -5.18
N ALA A 140 3.34 -2.90 -5.57
CA ALA A 140 2.22 -2.65 -6.46
C ALA A 140 2.57 -1.55 -7.47
N THR A 141 1.77 -1.43 -8.53
CA THR A 141 1.93 -0.36 -9.52
C THR A 141 0.79 0.65 -9.47
N THR A 142 1.02 1.83 -10.04
CA THR A 142 0.02 2.90 -10.17
C THR A 142 -1.23 2.46 -10.92
N SER A 143 -1.09 1.63 -11.95
CA SER A 143 -2.21 1.08 -12.72
C SER A 143 -3.12 0.14 -11.93
N GLN A 144 -2.70 -0.28 -10.73
CA GLN A 144 -3.52 -1.10 -9.84
C GLN A 144 -4.47 -0.28 -8.95
N ILE A 145 -4.37 1.06 -8.97
CA ILE A 145 -5.22 1.97 -8.21
C ILE A 145 -6.60 2.06 -8.88
N ILE A 146 -7.64 1.79 -8.09
CA ILE A 146 -9.03 1.79 -8.53
C ILE A 146 -9.92 2.49 -7.52
N GLY A 147 -11.10 2.94 -7.97
CA GLY A 147 -11.91 3.86 -7.18
C GLY A 147 -12.50 3.21 -5.93
N ASN A 148 -13.07 2.02 -6.10
CA ASN A 148 -13.81 1.33 -5.05
C ASN A 148 -13.67 -0.20 -5.17
N LYS A 149 -14.10 -0.89 -4.12
CA LYS A 149 -14.05 -2.37 -4.05
C LYS A 149 -14.86 -3.08 -5.12
N SER A 150 -15.99 -2.53 -5.56
CA SER A 150 -16.84 -3.15 -6.60
C SER A 150 -16.11 -3.20 -7.94
N ASP A 151 -15.38 -2.13 -8.28
CA ASP A 151 -14.53 -2.10 -9.46
C ASP A 151 -13.37 -3.10 -9.33
N GLY A 152 -12.84 -3.33 -8.14
CA GLY A 152 -11.77 -4.31 -7.90
C GLY A 152 -12.22 -5.75 -8.15
N LEU A 153 -13.42 -6.09 -7.67
CA LEU A 153 -14.02 -7.38 -7.97
C LEU A 153 -14.30 -7.55 -9.47
N ARG A 154 -14.66 -6.46 -10.17
CA ARG A 154 -14.85 -6.47 -11.61
C ARG A 154 -13.53 -6.67 -12.36
N GLU A 155 -12.45 -6.03 -11.93
CA GLU A 155 -11.11 -6.22 -12.51
C GLU A 155 -10.59 -7.65 -12.30
N ILE A 156 -10.75 -8.21 -11.10
CA ILE A 156 -10.46 -9.64 -10.84
C ILE A 156 -11.26 -10.51 -11.83
N LYS A 157 -12.56 -10.27 -11.99
CA LYS A 157 -13.39 -11.06 -12.91
C LYS A 157 -12.96 -10.93 -14.38
N LYS A 158 -12.42 -9.78 -14.79
CA LYS A 158 -11.87 -9.59 -16.15
C LYS A 158 -10.52 -10.30 -16.32
N ARG A 159 -9.66 -10.24 -15.28
CA ARG A 159 -8.31 -10.82 -15.29
C ARG A 159 -8.34 -12.35 -15.30
N TYR A 160 -9.28 -12.95 -14.57
CA TYR A 160 -9.38 -14.41 -14.42
C TYR A 160 -10.61 -14.94 -15.18
N ASP A 161 -10.39 -15.57 -16.33
CA ASP A 161 -11.49 -16.12 -17.16
C ASP A 161 -12.00 -17.48 -16.64
N LYS A 162 -11.09 -18.32 -16.11
CA LYS A 162 -11.41 -19.69 -15.65
C LYS A 162 -10.90 -20.02 -14.25
N GLU A 163 -9.72 -19.53 -13.90
CA GLU A 163 -9.07 -19.82 -12.61
C GLU A 163 -9.28 -18.67 -11.64
N TYR A 164 -10.52 -18.55 -11.15
CA TYR A 164 -10.86 -17.53 -10.17
C TYR A 164 -10.15 -17.81 -8.84
N PRO A 165 -9.61 -16.77 -8.17
CA PRO A 165 -9.07 -16.95 -6.84
C PRO A 165 -10.16 -17.43 -5.89
N THR A 166 -9.80 -18.39 -5.05
CA THR A 166 -10.72 -19.05 -4.11
C THR A 166 -11.12 -18.16 -2.92
N ASN A 167 -10.34 -17.10 -2.67
CA ASN A 167 -10.59 -16.13 -1.62
C ASN A 167 -10.19 -14.73 -2.10
N ILE A 168 -10.93 -13.71 -1.68
CA ILE A 168 -10.64 -12.29 -1.93
C ILE A 168 -10.84 -11.55 -0.62
N THR A 169 -9.84 -10.80 -0.18
CA THR A 169 -9.86 -10.07 1.09
C THR A 169 -9.25 -8.69 0.95
N THR A 170 -9.64 -7.77 1.83
CA THR A 170 -9.20 -6.38 1.80
C THR A 170 -8.58 -6.03 3.13
N PHE A 171 -7.36 -5.48 3.14
CA PHE A 171 -6.70 -5.00 4.36
C PHE A 171 -6.78 -3.48 4.38
N LYS A 172 -7.35 -2.94 5.45
CA LYS A 172 -7.61 -1.50 5.59
C LYS A 172 -6.77 -0.85 6.67
N TYR A 173 -6.71 -1.40 7.87
CA TYR A 173 -6.07 -0.75 9.02
C TYR A 173 -4.65 -1.27 9.24
N PHE A 174 -3.67 -0.35 9.24
CA PHE A 174 -2.24 -0.67 9.26
C PHE A 174 -1.50 -0.16 10.51
N GLU A 175 -2.21 0.51 11.39
CA GLU A 175 -1.73 0.86 12.74
C GLU A 175 -2.72 0.37 13.79
N LYS A 176 -2.23 0.14 15.01
CA LYS A 176 -3.12 -0.11 16.15
C LYS A 176 -3.89 1.16 16.45
N ALA A 177 -5.20 1.00 16.56
CA ALA A 177 -6.10 2.04 17.00
C ALA A 177 -5.71 2.56 18.39
N LYS A 178 -5.74 3.87 18.56
CA LYS A 178 -5.55 4.51 19.87
C LYS A 178 -6.79 4.36 20.76
N GLU A 179 -7.97 4.23 20.15
CA GLU A 179 -9.26 4.01 20.80
C GLU A 179 -10.00 2.91 20.03
N GLU A 180 -10.71 2.02 20.73
CA GLU A 180 -11.47 0.93 20.09
C GLU A 180 -12.70 1.50 19.34
N ASP A 181 -12.53 1.79 18.05
CA ASP A 181 -13.64 2.06 17.15
C ASP A 181 -14.38 0.75 16.85
N PHE A 182 -15.72 0.76 16.93
CA PHE A 182 -16.54 -0.40 16.58
C PHE A 182 -16.26 -0.90 15.16
N LEU A 183 -15.89 -0.01 14.24
CA LEU A 183 -15.52 -0.33 12.86
C LEU A 183 -14.18 -1.08 12.73
N GLN A 184 -13.38 -1.12 13.79
CA GLN A 184 -12.10 -1.83 13.86
C GLN A 184 -12.20 -3.12 14.67
N TYR A 185 -13.38 -3.42 15.25
CA TYR A 185 -13.61 -4.65 15.99
C TYR A 185 -13.38 -5.89 15.11
N GLY A 186 -12.45 -6.75 15.51
CA GLY A 186 -12.04 -7.93 14.75
C GLY A 186 -10.99 -7.68 13.66
N SER A 187 -10.51 -6.44 13.50
CA SER A 187 -9.36 -6.15 12.63
C SER A 187 -8.04 -6.56 13.30
N CYS A 188 -7.11 -7.07 12.50
CA CYS A 188 -5.74 -7.38 12.93
C CYS A 188 -4.82 -6.34 12.29
N PRO A 189 -4.41 -5.28 13.01
CA PRO A 189 -3.58 -4.25 12.43
C PRO A 189 -2.22 -4.85 12.04
N LYS A 190 -1.79 -4.55 10.81
CA LYS A 190 -0.53 -5.00 10.24
C LYS A 190 0.30 -3.79 9.86
N ASN A 191 1.56 -3.75 10.28
CA ASN A 191 2.47 -2.68 9.85
C ASN A 191 2.78 -2.88 8.36
N LEU A 192 2.25 -2.00 7.51
CA LEU A 192 2.32 -2.19 6.07
C LEU A 192 3.16 -1.10 5.40
N TYR A 193 4.15 -1.55 4.63
CA TYR A 193 4.90 -0.75 3.67
C TYR A 193 4.37 -1.04 2.26
N LEU A 194 4.14 0.00 1.47
CA LEU A 194 3.75 -0.07 0.07
C LEU A 194 4.86 0.55 -0.79
N LEU A 195 5.51 -0.28 -1.59
CA LEU A 195 6.38 0.14 -2.69
C LEU A 195 5.48 0.35 -3.91
N LEU A 196 5.21 1.60 -4.27
CA LEU A 196 4.33 1.97 -5.38
C LEU A 196 5.18 2.35 -6.60
N LEU A 197 5.26 1.44 -7.57
CA LEU A 197 6.00 1.61 -8.81
C LEU A 197 5.14 2.36 -9.86
N GLU A 198 5.69 3.40 -10.46
CA GLU A 198 5.09 4.06 -11.62
C GLU A 198 5.14 3.14 -12.85
N ASP A 199 3.99 2.91 -13.47
CA ASP A 199 3.87 2.20 -14.75
C ASP A 199 3.07 3.03 -15.77
N LEU A 200 3.77 3.54 -16.79
CA LEU A 200 3.24 4.33 -17.91
C LEU A 200 2.86 3.46 -19.12
#